data_AF-A0A2E6Z5D2-F1
#
_entry.id   AF-A0A2E6Z5D2-F1
#
_cell.length_a   1.000
_cell.length_b   1.000
_cell.length_c   1.000
_cell.angle_alpha   90.00
_cell.angle_beta   90.00
_cell.angle_gamma   90.00
#
_symmetry.space_group_name_H-M   'P 1'
#
loop_
_entity.id
_entity.type
_entity.pdbx_description
1 polymer ?
#
loop_
_entity_poly.entity_id
_entity_poly.type
_entity_poly.pdbx_seq_one_letter_code
_entity_poly.pdbx_strand_id
1 'polypeptide(L)'
;MHAKFCAELIHREGLKAALDYCQKQNIEPPQCSLTADSHNAHVLREKAARMLSEIKWWKRRLGNKAGRDFEYGQMLQGKVTNIISDASLKYYLSKKRR
;
A
#
# COMPACT_ATOMS: atom_id res chain seq x y z
N MET A 1 -7.55 5.81 12.18
CA MET A 1 -8.93 5.40 11.86
C MET A 1 -8.94 4.03 11.14
N HIS A 2 -8.30 3.86 9.98
CA HIS A 2 -8.30 2.58 9.22
C HIS A 2 -7.77 1.36 9.97
N ALA A 3 -6.63 1.47 10.66
CA ALA A 3 -6.03 0.33 11.35
C ALA A 3 -6.93 -0.24 12.46
N LYS A 4 -7.55 0.65 13.24
CA LYS A 4 -8.53 0.28 14.27
C LYS A 4 -9.78 -0.36 13.64
N PHE A 5 -10.29 0.24 12.57
CA PHE A 5 -11.44 -0.29 11.84
C PHE A 5 -11.16 -1.69 11.28
N CYS A 6 -9.97 -1.92 10.70
CA CYS A 6 -9.59 -3.24 10.20
C CYS A 6 -9.42 -4.26 11.33
N ALA A 7 -8.88 -3.87 12.48
CA ALA A 7 -8.80 -4.77 13.64
C ALA A 7 -10.21 -5.20 14.11
N GLU A 8 -11.15 -4.26 14.18
CA GLU A 8 -12.56 -4.55 14.52
C GLU A 8 -13.23 -5.42 13.45
N LEU A 9 -12.97 -5.14 12.16
CA LEU A 9 -13.55 -5.88 11.04
C LEU A 9 -13.03 -7.32 10.97
N ILE A 10 -11.73 -7.53 11.23
CA ILE A 10 -11.14 -8.87 11.34
C ILE A 10 -11.81 -9.66 12.45
N HIS A 11 -12.09 -9.01 13.60
CA HIS A 11 -12.72 -9.69 14.72
C HIS A 11 -14.18 -10.07 14.46
N ARG A 12 -14.94 -9.23 13.75
CA ARG A 12 -16.38 -9.43 13.50
C ARG A 12 -16.68 -10.29 12.28
N GLU A 13 -16.00 -10.02 11.17
CA GLU A 13 -16.34 -10.55 9.83
C GLU A 13 -15.17 -11.36 9.23
N GLY A 14 -14.03 -11.39 9.90
CA GLY A 14 -12.85 -12.13 9.48
C GLY A 14 -11.92 -11.36 8.54
N LEU A 15 -10.80 -12.00 8.19
CA LEU A 15 -9.73 -11.38 7.41
C LEU A 15 -10.17 -10.97 6.00
N LYS A 16 -11.09 -11.72 5.37
CA LYS A 16 -11.59 -11.41 4.02
C LYS A 16 -12.20 -10.01 3.95
N ALA A 17 -13.10 -9.69 4.89
CA ALA A 17 -13.76 -8.38 4.93
C ALA A 17 -12.74 -7.24 5.07
N ALA A 18 -11.69 -7.43 5.86
CA ALA A 18 -10.62 -6.46 6.01
C ALA A 18 -9.77 -6.28 4.74
N LEU A 19 -9.50 -7.35 3.99
CA LEU A 19 -8.82 -7.27 2.69
C LEU A 19 -9.70 -6.53 1.66
N ASP A 20 -10.99 -6.83 1.61
CA ASP A 20 -11.95 -6.18 0.71
C ASP A 20 -12.09 -4.68 1.04
N TYR A 21 -12.08 -4.32 2.33
CA TYR A 21 -12.05 -2.92 2.77
C TYR A 21 -10.81 -2.19 2.24
N CYS A 22 -9.63 -2.81 2.30
CA CYS A 22 -8.40 -2.22 1.77
C CYS A 22 -8.50 -1.93 0.27
N GLN A 23 -9.02 -2.89 -0.49
CA GLN A 23 -9.23 -2.73 -1.93
C GLN A 23 -10.19 -1.58 -2.23
N LYS A 24 -11.28 -1.43 -1.45
CA LYS A 24 -12.20 -0.29 -1.57
C LYS A 24 -11.53 1.06 -1.30
N GLN A 25 -10.47 1.10 -0.49
CA GLN A 25 -9.65 2.30 -0.28
C GLN A 25 -8.62 2.53 -1.40
N ASN A 26 -8.65 1.73 -2.47
CA ASN A 26 -7.63 1.68 -3.52
C ASN A 26 -6.22 1.47 -2.96
N ILE A 27 -6.11 0.66 -1.90
CA ILE A 27 -4.84 0.23 -1.34
C ILE A 27 -4.68 -1.26 -1.62
N GLU A 28 -3.53 -1.62 -2.17
CA GLU A 28 -3.15 -3.02 -2.36
C GLU A 28 -3.10 -3.74 -1.00
N PRO A 29 -3.96 -4.74 -0.78
CA PRO A 29 -3.96 -5.51 0.44
C PRO A 29 -2.73 -6.44 0.51
N PRO A 30 -2.34 -6.87 1.72
CA PRO A 30 -1.38 -7.96 1.89
C PRO A 30 -1.85 -9.21 1.15
N GLN A 31 -0.96 -9.81 0.36
CA GLN A 31 -1.27 -10.99 -0.43
C GLN A 31 -1.22 -12.24 0.45
N CYS A 32 -2.34 -12.93 0.57
CA CYS A 32 -2.44 -14.22 1.26
C CYS A 32 -3.54 -15.08 0.64
N SER A 33 -3.41 -16.40 0.74
CA SER A 33 -4.50 -17.31 0.35
C SER A 33 -5.45 -17.49 1.53
N LEU A 34 -6.74 -17.27 1.27
CA LEU A 34 -7.81 -17.44 2.27
C LEU A 34 -8.26 -18.90 2.42
N THR A 35 -8.08 -19.72 1.39
CA THR A 35 -8.61 -21.09 1.31
C THR A 35 -7.54 -22.16 1.42
N ALA A 36 -6.26 -21.82 1.23
CA ALA A 36 -5.19 -22.80 1.32
C ALA A 36 -4.98 -23.26 2.76
N ASP A 37 -4.96 -24.58 2.93
CA ASP A 37 -4.68 -25.24 4.20
C ASP A 37 -3.24 -25.74 4.23
N SER A 38 -2.31 -24.81 4.36
CA SER A 38 -0.90 -25.09 4.60
C SER A 38 -0.40 -24.19 5.70
N HIS A 39 0.61 -24.65 6.44
CA HIS A 39 1.22 -23.85 7.51
C HIS A 39 1.63 -22.45 7.01
N ASN A 40 2.25 -22.39 5.83
CA ASN A 40 2.64 -21.13 5.19
C ASN A 40 1.44 -20.22 4.91
N ALA A 41 0.30 -20.77 4.47
CA ALA A 41 -0.90 -19.99 4.24
C ALA A 41 -1.47 -19.41 5.55
N HIS A 42 -1.46 -20.18 6.65
CA HIS A 42 -1.86 -19.68 7.97
C HIS A 42 -0.94 -18.55 8.44
N VAL A 43 0.39 -18.71 8.34
CA VAL A 43 1.36 -17.66 8.69
C VAL A 43 1.16 -16.38 7.88
N LEU A 44 0.89 -16.50 6.58
CA LEU A 44 0.61 -15.35 5.72
C LEU A 44 -0.69 -14.64 6.10
N ARG A 45 -1.73 -15.38 6.49
CA ARG A 45 -2.99 -14.80 6.98
C ARG A 45 -2.80 -14.05 8.30
N GLU A 46 -2.06 -14.60 9.25
CA GLU A 46 -1.73 -13.91 10.50
C GLU A 46 -0.92 -12.64 10.26
N LYS A 47 0.08 -12.71 9.37
CA LYS A 47 0.89 -11.55 8.99
C LYS A 47 0.02 -10.47 8.34
N ALA A 48 -0.89 -10.86 7.44
CA ALA A 48 -1.83 -9.95 6.81
C ALA A 48 -2.72 -9.27 7.85
N ALA A 49 -3.33 -10.03 8.77
CA ALA A 49 -4.17 -9.50 9.84
C ALA A 49 -3.41 -8.47 10.71
N ARG A 50 -2.15 -8.77 11.06
CA ARG A 50 -1.29 -7.87 11.82
C ARG A 50 -1.00 -6.58 11.06
N MET A 51 -0.58 -6.68 9.80
CA MET A 51 -0.30 -5.53 8.94
C MET A 51 -1.51 -4.61 8.80
N LEU A 52 -2.71 -5.18 8.61
CA LEU A 52 -3.94 -4.40 8.50
C LEU A 52 -4.33 -3.70 9.81
N SER A 53 -3.94 -4.25 10.95
CA SER A 53 -4.19 -3.66 12.27
C SER A 53 -3.11 -2.63 12.67
N GLU A 54 -2.04 -2.48 11.89
CA GLU A 54 -0.92 -1.58 12.20
C GLU A 54 -1.09 -0.19 11.59
N ILE A 55 -1.06 0.86 12.44
CA ILE A 55 -1.15 2.25 12.00
C ILE A 55 0.00 2.64 11.06
N LYS A 56 1.22 2.16 11.34
CA LYS A 56 2.41 2.46 10.53
C LYS A 56 2.27 1.95 9.09
N TRP A 57 1.69 0.77 8.93
CA TRP A 57 1.44 0.18 7.60
C TRP A 57 0.49 1.06 6.79
N TRP A 58 -0.63 1.46 7.38
CA TRP A 58 -1.60 2.35 6.74
C TRP A 58 -1.00 3.72 6.39
N LYS A 59 -0.26 4.33 7.30
CA LYS A 59 0.38 5.63 7.07
C LYS A 59 1.31 5.58 5.85
N ARG A 60 2.10 4.52 5.72
CA ARG A 60 3.00 4.34 4.57
C ARG A 60 2.23 4.14 3.26
N ARG A 61 1.21 3.28 3.25
CA ARG A 61 0.43 2.98 2.04
C ARG A 61 -0.39 4.19 1.56
N LEU A 62 -1.04 4.89 2.48
CA LEU A 62 -1.78 6.12 2.18
C LEU A 62 -0.86 7.25 1.69
N GLY A 63 0.33 7.40 2.31
CA GLY A 63 1.32 8.37 1.85
C GLY A 63 1.79 8.10 0.43
N ASN A 64 2.13 6.83 0.12
CA ASN A 64 2.50 6.45 -1.24
C ASN A 64 1.36 6.65 -2.24
N LYS A 65 0.11 6.36 -1.85
CA LYS A 65 -1.07 6.62 -2.67
C LYS A 65 -1.22 8.11 -2.96
N ALA A 66 -1.17 8.96 -1.93
CA ALA A 66 -1.27 10.40 -2.09
C ALA A 66 -0.18 10.97 -3.00
N GLY A 67 1.05 10.44 -2.92
CA GLY A 67 2.14 10.80 -3.84
C GLY A 67 1.82 10.43 -5.29
N ARG A 68 1.37 9.19 -5.54
CA ARG A 68 0.98 8.72 -6.89
C ARG A 68 -0.20 9.53 -7.45
N ASP A 69 -1.21 9.79 -6.62
CA ASP A 69 -2.40 10.56 -7.03
C ASP A 69 -2.01 12.01 -7.38
N PHE A 70 -1.06 12.60 -6.63
CA PHE A 70 -0.51 13.92 -6.93
C PHE A 70 0.27 13.94 -8.25
N GLU A 71 1.19 13.00 -8.45
CA GLU A 71 1.96 12.88 -9.69
C GLU A 71 1.04 12.69 -10.90
N TYR A 72 0.05 11.81 -10.77
CA TYR A 72 -0.96 11.58 -11.81
C TYR A 72 -1.78 12.84 -12.11
N GLY A 73 -2.20 13.58 -11.09
CA GLY A 73 -2.89 14.86 -11.27
C GLY A 73 -2.04 15.91 -12.01
N GLN A 74 -0.74 15.96 -11.72
CA GLN A 74 0.20 16.85 -12.39
C GLN A 74 0.46 16.42 -13.85
N MET A 75 0.45 15.11 -14.14
CA MET A 75 0.51 14.59 -15.52
C MET A 75 -0.74 14.98 -16.31
N LEU A 76 -1.94 14.81 -15.74
CA LEU A 76 -3.20 15.20 -16.40
C LEU A 76 -3.28 16.71 -16.68
N GLN A 77 -2.66 17.54 -15.84
CA GLN A 77 -2.57 18.98 -16.05
C GLN A 77 -1.47 19.39 -17.04
N GLY A 78 -0.74 18.45 -17.64
CA GLY A 78 0.36 18.73 -18.58
C GLY A 78 1.58 19.39 -17.92
N LYS A 79 1.67 19.42 -16.58
CA LYS A 79 2.78 20.03 -15.83
C LYS A 79 3.99 19.10 -15.66
N VAL A 80 3.80 17.79 -15.82
CA VAL A 80 4.90 16.83 -15.85
C VAL A 80 5.32 16.62 -17.30
N THR A 81 6.29 17.41 -17.77
CA THR A 81 6.73 17.38 -19.18
C THR A 81 7.90 16.44 -19.47
N ASN A 82 8.48 15.75 -18.49
CA ASN A 82 9.63 14.87 -18.75
C ASN A 82 9.61 13.58 -17.93
N ILE A 83 9.95 12.48 -18.61
CA ILE A 83 10.13 11.11 -18.10
C ILE A 83 11.21 11.04 -16.99
N ILE A 84 12.02 12.09 -16.83
CA ILE A 84 12.93 12.31 -15.71
C ILE A 84 12.88 13.80 -15.36
N SER A 85 12.44 14.17 -14.16
CA SER A 85 12.62 15.54 -13.66
C SER A 85 14.11 15.88 -13.62
N ASP A 86 14.52 17.09 -14.01
CA ASP A 86 15.92 17.53 -13.96
C ASP A 86 16.56 17.31 -12.58
N ALA A 87 15.76 17.41 -11.52
CA ALA A 87 16.19 17.12 -10.15
C ALA A 87 16.49 15.62 -9.94
N SER A 88 15.64 14.74 -10.48
CA SER A 88 15.80 13.29 -10.45
C SER A 88 16.98 12.83 -11.31
N LEU A 89 17.20 13.48 -12.46
CA LEU A 89 18.36 13.24 -13.33
C LEU A 89 19.66 13.62 -12.61
N LYS A 90 19.70 14.80 -11.98
CA LYS A 90 20.86 15.25 -11.18
C LYS A 90 21.19 14.29 -10.03
N TYR A 91 20.17 13.79 -9.33
CA TYR A 91 20.36 12.82 -8.26
C TYR A 91 20.91 11.47 -8.77
N TYR A 92 20.40 10.99 -9.91
CA TYR A 92 20.85 9.73 -10.50
C TYR A 92 22.29 9.84 -11.03
N LEU A 93 22.62 10.96 -11.70
CA LEU A 93 23.96 11.23 -12.21
C LEU A 93 25.00 11.43 -11.10
N SER A 94 24.64 12.03 -9.97
CA SER A 94 25.56 12.22 -8.84
C SER A 94 25.87 10.91 -8.12
N LYS A 95 24.95 9.95 -8.09
CA LYS A 95 25.19 8.61 -7.52
C LYS A 95 25.94 7.66 -8.44
N LYS A 96 25.90 7.85 -9.77
CA LYS A 96 26.59 6.96 -10.74
C LYS A 96 28.12 7.22 -10.84
N ARG A 97 28.64 8.27 -10.19
CA ARG A 97 30.07 8.65 -10.17
C ARG A 97 30.84 8.16 -8.93
N ARG A 98 30.43 7.04 -8.32
CA ARG A 98 31.22 6.35 -7.30
C ARG A 98 31.43 4.90 -7.69
#